data_AF-A0A2D5UBC5-F1
#
_entry.id   AF-A0A2D5UBC5-F1
#
_cell.length_a   1.000
_cell.length_b   1.000
_cell.length_c   1.000
_cell.angle_alpha   90.00
_cell.angle_beta   90.00
_cell.angle_gamma   90.00
#
_symmetry.space_group_name_H-M   'P 1'
#
loop_
_entity.id
_entity.type
_entity.pdbx_description
1 polymer ?
#
loop_
_entity_poly.entity_id
_entity_poly.type
_entity_poly.pdbx_seq_one_letter_code
_entity_poly.pdbx_strand_id
1 'polypeptide(L)' 'MKFEVIAEGVETEEQLRFLNERGCHAVQGYFVSKPLPAKSFMEWLAVNNPN' A
#
# COMPACT_ATOMS: atom_id res chain seq x y z
N MET A 1 22.00 -11.31 2.88
CA MET A 1 21.06 -10.34 3.49
C MET A 1 19.82 -10.29 2.62
N LYS A 2 18.61 -10.27 3.22
CA LYS A 2 17.35 -9.97 2.52
C LYS A 2 16.85 -8.66 3.10
N PHE A 3 16.60 -7.67 2.24
CA PHE A 3 16.05 -6.37 2.64
C PHE A 3 14.60 -6.29 2.18
N GLU A 4 13.72 -5.90 3.09
CA GLU A 4 12.36 -5.50 2.72
C GLU A 4 12.40 -4.09 2.17
N VAL A 5 11.66 -3.87 1.09
CA VAL A 5 11.58 -2.58 0.40
C VAL A 5 10.13 -2.15 0.27
N ILE A 6 9.91 -0.85 0.45
CA ILE A 6 8.60 -0.20 0.29
C ILE A 6 8.71 0.76 -0.89
N ALA A 7 7.75 0.70 -1.81
CA ALA A 7 7.61 1.69 -2.88
C ALA A 7 6.52 2.72 -2.53
N GLU A 8 6.90 4.00 -2.45
CA GLU A 8 6.00 5.12 -2.18
C GLU A 8 5.57 5.81 -3.48
N GLY A 9 4.35 6.39 -3.47
CA GLY A 9 3.81 7.13 -4.62
C GLY A 9 3.06 6.26 -5.64
N VAL A 10 2.51 5.11 -5.23
CA VAL A 10 1.70 4.26 -6.13
C VAL A 10 0.30 4.82 -6.29
N GLU A 11 -0.05 5.20 -7.52
CA GLU A 11 -1.32 5.84 -7.87
C GLU A 11 -2.17 5.02 -8.86
N THR A 12 -1.55 4.12 -9.62
CA THR A 12 -2.24 3.32 -10.64
C THR A 12 -2.05 1.81 -10.46
N GLU A 13 -2.98 1.04 -11.01
CA GLU A 13 -2.91 -0.43 -10.99
C GLU A 13 -1.70 -0.95 -11.79
N GLU A 14 -1.31 -0.26 -12.85
CA GLU A 14 -0.13 -0.60 -13.65
C GLU A 14 1.16 -0.48 -12.84
N GLN A 15 1.31 0.59 -12.04
CA GLN A 15 2.44 0.76 -11.13
C GLN A 15 2.48 -0.35 -10.08
N LEU A 16 1.32 -0.70 -9.50
CA LEU A 16 1.24 -1.81 -8.54
C LEU A 16 1.71 -3.13 -9.16
N ARG A 17 1.22 -3.47 -10.35
CA ARG A 17 1.62 -4.69 -11.08
C ARG A 17 3.14 -4.71 -11.35
N PHE A 18 3.68 -3.61 -11.86
CA PHE A 18 5.11 -3.45 -12.13
C PHE A 18 6.00 -3.69 -10.90
N LEU A 19 5.57 -3.17 -9.74
CA LEU A 19 6.29 -3.29 -8.47
C LEU A 19 6.19 -4.70 -7.89
N ASN A 20 5.01 -5.32 -7.98
CA ASN A 20 4.78 -6.70 -7.54
C ASN A 20 5.66 -7.70 -8.32
N GLU A 21 5.75 -7.55 -9.65
CA GLU A 21 6.62 -8.38 -10.50
C GLU A 21 8.11 -8.27 -10.18
N ARG A 22 8.54 -7.17 -9.55
CA ARG A 22 9.93 -6.91 -9.15
C ARG A 22 10.23 -7.30 -7.70
N GLY A 23 9.27 -7.90 -7.01
CA GLY A 23 9.43 -8.32 -5.62
C GLY A 23 9.48 -7.16 -4.63
N CYS A 24 8.77 -6.06 -4.91
CA CYS A 24 8.54 -5.03 -3.90
C CYS A 24 7.65 -5.60 -2.78
N HIS A 25 8.03 -5.40 -1.52
CA HIS A 25 7.41 -6.11 -0.39
C HIS A 25 6.16 -5.39 0.12
N ALA A 26 6.16 -4.06 0.02
CA ALA A 26 5.00 -3.24 0.37
C ALA A 26 4.92 -2.00 -0.52
N VAL A 27 3.73 -1.41 -0.59
CA VAL A 27 3.47 -0.20 -1.36
C VAL A 27 2.73 0.82 -0.50
N GLN A 28 2.99 2.09 -0.77
CA GLN A 28 2.23 3.21 -0.25
C GLN A 28 1.86 4.15 -1.40
N GLY A 29 0.62 4.61 -1.42
CA GLY A 29 0.18 5.65 -2.34
C GLY A 29 -1.33 5.70 -2.46
N TYR A 30 -1.82 6.66 -3.24
CA TYR A 30 -3.27 6.92 -3.36
C TYR A 30 -4.05 5.79 -4.02
N PHE A 31 -3.36 4.87 -4.71
CA PHE A 31 -3.97 3.63 -5.16
C PHE A 31 -4.47 2.77 -3.99
N VAL A 32 -3.73 2.74 -2.87
CA VAL A 32 -4.12 1.99 -1.67
C VAL A 32 -5.11 2.82 -0.84
N SER A 33 -4.71 4.03 -0.46
CA SER A 33 -5.52 4.98 0.28
C SER A 33 -4.85 6.35 0.29
N LYS A 34 -5.64 7.42 0.36
CA LYS A 34 -5.12 8.75 0.72
C LYS A 34 -4.73 8.77 2.21
N PRO A 35 -3.86 9.70 2.66
CA PRO A 35 -3.64 9.92 4.09
C PRO A 35 -4.98 10.16 4.81
N LEU A 36 -5.21 9.42 5.89
CA LEU A 36 -6.44 9.47 6.66
C LEU A 36 -6.20 10.08 8.04
N PRO A 37 -7.14 10.88 8.57
CA PRO A 37 -7.17 11.20 10.00
C PRO A 37 -7.32 9.93 10.84
N ALA A 38 -6.88 9.96 12.09
CA ALA A 38 -6.89 8.80 13.00
C ALA A 38 -8.26 8.10 13.07
N LYS A 39 -9.37 8.86 13.15
CA LYS A 39 -10.73 8.28 13.20
C LYS A 39 -11.04 7.47 11.92
N SER A 40 -10.80 8.06 10.76
CA SER A 40 -11.04 7.42 9.46
C SER A 40 -10.10 6.25 9.21
N PHE A 41 -8.88 6.29 9.75
CA PHE A 41 -7.96 5.16 9.70
C PHE A 41 -8.52 3.94 10.47
N MET A 42 -9.10 4.14 11.66
CA MET A 42 -9.71 3.03 12.41
C MET A 42 -10.87 2.39 11.66
N GLU A 43 -11.70 3.19 11.01
CA GLU A 43 -12.80 2.73 10.15
C GLU A 43 -12.26 1.97 8.93
N TRP A 44 -11.24 2.50 8.27
CA TRP A 44 -10.58 1.86 7.13
C TRP A 44 -9.96 0.52 7.52
N LEU A 45 -9.26 0.45 8.66
CA LEU A 45 -8.62 -0.76 9.15
C LEU A 45 -9.65 -1.86 9.43
N ALA A 46 -10.80 -1.54 10.03
CA ALA A 46 -11.85 -2.53 10.30
C ALA A 46 -12.41 -3.18 9.02
N VAL A 47 -12.36 -2.50 7.88
CA VAL A 47 -12.89 -2.98 6.58
C VAL A 47 -11.79 -3.64 5.73
N ASN A 48 -10.55 -3.18 5.83
CA ASN A 48 -9.46 -3.55 4.92
C ASN A 48 -8.39 -4.45 5.57
N ASN A 49 -8.61 -4.97 6.78
CA ASN A 49 -7.68 -5.91 7.40
C ASN A 49 -7.84 -7.30 6.75
N PRO A 50 -6.83 -7.84 6.06
CA PRO A 50 -6.86 -9.24 5.68
C PRO A 50 -6.71 -10.07 6.96
N ASN A 51 -7.60 -11.04 7.18
CA ASN A 51 -7.50 -12.01 8.28
C ASN A 51 -6.15 -12.73 8.28
#